data_AF-A0A971JD53-F1
#
_entry.id   AF-A0A971JD53-F1
#
_cell.length_a   1.000
_cell.length_b   1.000
_cell.length_c   1.000
_cell.angle_alpha   90.00
_cell.angle_beta   90.00
_cell.angle_gamma   90.00
#
_symmetry.space_group_name_H-M   'P 1'
#
loop_
_entity.id
_entity.type
_entity.pdbx_description
1 polymer ?
#
loop_
_entity_poly.entity_id
_entity_poly.type
_entity_poly.pdbx_seq_one_letter_code
_entity_poly.pdbx_strand_id
1 'polypeptide(L)'
;IVDDNCAVNTVKFRDVTDLEFFVKDGREYVNANDMVLILEDFIPELTSQTGSSIIGADGFAQYYTVGSEVQGKTLVVTLPKDAAYAVYDENGVCVNFTTVSNNNTTVLPAKGKIALIGKAGDVFAIELQ
;
A
#
# COMPACT_ATOMS: atom_id res chain seq x y z
N ILE A 1 -5.33 26.27 5.65
CA ILE A 1 -4.24 26.11 4.67
C ILE A 1 -3.28 27.27 4.89
N VAL A 2 -2.02 26.96 5.15
CA VAL A 2 -0.97 27.94 5.44
C VAL A 2 -0.21 28.27 4.16
N ASP A 3 0.15 27.25 3.39
CA ASP A 3 0.77 27.34 2.06
C ASP A 3 0.45 26.10 1.22
N ASP A 4 1.13 25.96 0.07
CA ASP A 4 0.94 24.89 -0.91
C ASP A 4 1.23 23.49 -0.36
N ASN A 5 2.02 23.36 0.72
CA ASN A 5 2.44 22.07 1.29
C ASN A 5 2.02 21.89 2.76
N CYS A 6 1.37 22.88 3.38
CA CYS A 6 1.04 22.83 4.81
C CYS A 6 -0.40 23.25 5.08
N ALA A 7 -1.18 22.37 5.72
CA ALA A 7 -2.50 22.66 6.22
C ALA A 7 -2.58 22.40 7.74
N VAL A 8 -2.65 23.50 8.50
CA VAL A 8 -2.77 23.46 9.96
C VAL A 8 -4.24 23.53 10.40
N ASN A 9 -4.60 22.76 11.42
CA ASN A 9 -5.91 22.82 12.04
C ASN A 9 -6.04 24.06 12.94
N THR A 10 -7.08 24.87 12.71
CA THR A 10 -7.35 26.07 13.51
C THR A 10 -8.07 25.77 14.83
N VAL A 11 -8.53 24.53 15.02
CA VAL A 11 -9.24 24.06 16.20
C VAL A 11 -8.28 23.29 17.10
N LYS A 12 -8.38 23.48 18.42
CA LYS A 12 -7.54 22.82 19.42
C LYS A 12 -8.34 21.71 20.12
N PHE A 13 -8.38 20.52 19.53
CA PHE A 13 -8.93 19.30 20.14
C PHE A 13 -7.85 18.22 20.32
N ARG A 14 -8.20 17.08 20.91
CA ARG A 14 -7.24 15.97 21.10
C ARG A 14 -6.84 15.31 19.78
N ASP A 15 -7.79 15.17 18.86
CA ASP A 15 -7.65 14.35 17.64
C ASP A 15 -7.54 15.21 16.37
N VAL A 16 -6.99 16.42 16.48
CA VAL A 16 -6.71 17.26 15.31
C VAL A 16 -5.33 16.93 14.75
N THR A 17 -5.27 16.83 13.43
CA THR A 17 -4.07 16.49 12.67
C THR A 17 -3.73 17.63 11.73
N ASP A 18 -2.49 18.09 11.79
CA ASP A 18 -1.92 18.94 10.75
C ASP A 18 -1.46 18.05 9.59
N LEU A 19 -1.59 18.55 8.36
CA LEU A 19 -1.16 17.85 7.15
C LEU A 19 0.08 18.54 6.59
N GLU A 20 1.12 17.75 6.35
CA GLU A 20 2.34 18.19 5.68
C GLU A 20 2.55 17.36 4.42
N PHE A 21 2.50 18.01 3.26
CA PHE A 21 2.71 17.39 1.96
C PHE A 21 4.19 17.46 1.59
N PHE A 22 4.72 16.38 1.04
CA PHE A 22 6.12 16.33 0.61
C PHE A 22 6.32 15.39 -0.58
N VAL A 23 7.35 15.66 -1.37
CA VAL A 23 7.73 14.81 -2.50
C VAL A 23 8.98 14.02 -2.14
N LYS A 24 8.93 12.72 -2.39
CA LYS A 24 10.05 11.80 -2.24
C LYS A 24 10.14 10.89 -3.46
N ASP A 25 11.31 10.82 -4.07
CA ASP A 25 11.57 10.00 -5.28
C ASP A 25 10.55 10.25 -6.41
N GLY A 26 10.11 11.51 -6.55
CA GLY A 26 9.13 11.93 -7.55
C GLY A 26 7.67 11.59 -7.23
N ARG A 27 7.38 11.06 -6.03
CA ARG A 27 6.03 10.71 -5.56
C ARG A 27 5.60 11.63 -4.44
N GLU A 28 4.34 12.03 -4.44
CA GLU A 28 3.76 12.86 -3.39
C GLU A 28 3.25 12.02 -2.22
N TYR A 29 3.52 12.49 -1.02
CA TYR A 29 3.11 11.91 0.24
C TYR A 29 2.51 13.00 1.14
N VAL A 30 1.72 12.58 2.12
CA VAL A 30 1.28 13.42 3.23
C VAL A 30 1.64 12.78 4.56
N ASN A 31 2.27 13.56 5.43
CA ASN A 31 2.38 13.24 6.85
C ASN A 31 1.09 13.66 7.54
N ALA A 32 0.52 12.74 8.31
CA ALA A 32 -0.66 12.97 9.12
C ALA A 32 -0.48 12.27 10.47
N ASN A 33 -0.02 13.01 11.48
CA ASN A 33 0.44 12.47 12.78
C ASN A 33 1.51 11.38 12.61
N ASP A 34 1.16 10.14 12.96
CA ASP A 34 1.99 8.94 12.92
C ASP A 34 1.84 8.15 11.61
N MET A 35 1.08 8.69 10.65
CA MET A 35 0.88 8.10 9.34
C MET A 35 1.63 8.85 8.25
N VAL A 36 2.17 8.08 7.31
CA VAL A 36 2.60 8.58 6.00
C VAL A 36 1.70 7.94 4.95
N LEU A 37 1.03 8.76 4.16
CA LEU A 37 0.12 8.31 3.11
C LEU A 37 0.71 8.71 1.75
N ILE A 38 0.66 7.81 0.78
CA ILE A 38 1.06 8.08 -0.61
C ILE A 38 -0.17 8.55 -1.41
N LEU A 39 0.02 9.52 -2.31
CA LEU A 39 -1.01 9.86 -3.28
C LEU A 39 -1.25 8.67 -4.23
N GLU A 40 -2.51 8.29 -4.39
CA GLU A 40 -2.92 7.08 -5.10
C GLU A 40 -2.40 6.99 -6.54
N ASP A 41 -2.31 8.12 -7.25
CA ASP A 41 -1.79 8.19 -8.63
C ASP A 41 -0.33 7.72 -8.76
N PHE A 42 0.42 7.65 -7.66
CA PHE A 42 1.80 7.14 -7.63
C PHE A 42 1.90 5.65 -7.26
N ILE A 43 0.78 4.95 -7.06
CA ILE A 43 0.78 3.50 -6.84
C ILE A 43 0.96 2.78 -8.19
N PRO A 44 2.02 1.97 -8.35
CA PRO A 44 2.29 1.26 -9.61
C PRO A 44 1.30 0.12 -9.86
N GLU A 45 1.07 -0.22 -11.13
CA GLU A 45 0.34 -1.44 -11.48
C GLU A 45 1.18 -2.71 -11.22
N LEU A 46 0.54 -3.76 -10.70
CA LEU A 46 1.13 -5.09 -10.64
C LEU A 46 1.12 -5.70 -12.04
N THR A 47 2.29 -6.17 -12.49
CA THR A 47 2.46 -6.81 -13.82
C THR A 47 2.85 -8.28 -13.66
N SER A 48 2.69 -9.08 -14.71
CA SER A 48 3.18 -10.48 -14.73
C SER A 48 4.69 -10.63 -14.52
N GLN A 49 5.46 -9.56 -14.71
CA GLN A 49 6.90 -9.53 -14.50
C GLN A 49 7.28 -9.26 -13.04
N THR A 50 6.32 -8.93 -12.18
CA THR A 50 6.57 -8.64 -10.76
C THR A 50 6.79 -9.94 -10.01
N GLY A 51 8.03 -10.42 -9.94
CA GLY A 51 8.39 -11.64 -9.20
C GLY A 51 8.72 -11.40 -7.72
N SER A 52 8.99 -10.16 -7.33
CA SER A 52 9.30 -9.80 -5.94
C SER A 52 9.04 -8.34 -5.65
N SER A 53 8.81 -8.01 -4.38
CA SER A 53 8.74 -6.63 -3.87
C SER A 53 9.50 -6.50 -2.56
N ILE A 54 10.13 -5.35 -2.34
CA ILE A 54 10.99 -5.10 -1.19
C ILE A 54 10.48 -3.86 -0.44
N ILE A 55 10.33 -3.98 0.88
CA ILE A 55 10.06 -2.82 1.74
C ILE A 55 11.31 -1.96 1.77
N GLY A 56 11.18 -0.68 1.40
CA GLY A 56 12.29 0.25 1.33
C GLY A 56 12.99 0.46 2.66
N ALA A 57 14.17 1.08 2.64
CA ALA A 57 14.92 1.42 3.86
C ALA A 57 14.14 2.39 4.79
N ASP A 58 13.15 3.10 4.24
CA ASP A 58 12.21 3.96 4.97
C ASP A 58 11.12 3.20 5.73
N GLY A 59 10.95 1.90 5.45
CA GLY A 59 9.93 1.07 6.07
C GLY A 59 8.52 1.30 5.54
N PHE A 60 8.34 2.02 4.43
CA PHE A 60 7.01 2.26 3.87
C PHE A 60 6.46 0.98 3.23
N ALA A 61 5.17 0.74 3.47
CA ALA A 61 4.44 -0.35 2.81
C ALA A 61 4.51 -0.18 1.28
N GLN A 62 4.61 -1.30 0.56
CA GLN A 62 4.55 -1.30 -0.90
C GLN A 62 3.14 -1.56 -1.38
N TYR A 63 2.69 -0.73 -2.31
CA TYR A 63 1.34 -0.83 -2.87
C TYR A 63 1.39 -1.17 -4.35
N TYR A 64 0.37 -1.87 -4.83
CA TYR A 64 0.13 -2.08 -6.25
C TYR A 64 -1.35 -1.94 -6.59
N THR A 65 -1.66 -1.43 -7.78
CA THR A 65 -2.99 -1.51 -8.38
C THR A 65 -3.13 -2.77 -9.24
N VAL A 66 -4.35 -3.30 -9.32
CA VAL A 66 -4.67 -4.48 -10.13
C VAL A 66 -5.19 -4.02 -11.49
N GLY A 67 -4.32 -4.08 -12.50
CA GLY A 67 -4.66 -3.80 -13.89
C GLY A 67 -5.33 -4.97 -14.61
N SER A 68 -5.79 -4.74 -15.84
CA SER A 68 -6.48 -5.73 -16.68
C SER A 68 -5.61 -6.95 -17.04
N GLU A 69 -4.28 -6.81 -16.99
CA GLU A 69 -3.33 -7.89 -17.28
C GLU A 69 -3.36 -9.02 -16.23
N VAL A 70 -3.65 -8.66 -14.98
CA VAL A 70 -3.52 -9.57 -13.83
C VAL A 70 -4.83 -9.78 -13.08
N GLN A 71 -5.89 -9.02 -13.37
CA GLN A 71 -7.22 -9.28 -12.81
C GLN A 71 -7.67 -10.73 -13.05
N GLY A 72 -8.30 -11.33 -12.05
CA GLY A 72 -8.76 -12.73 -12.09
C GLY A 72 -7.66 -13.78 -11.95
N LYS A 73 -6.38 -13.42 -12.02
CA LYS A 73 -5.28 -14.33 -11.67
C LYS A 73 -5.24 -14.58 -10.17
N THR A 74 -4.67 -15.71 -9.77
CA THR A 74 -4.42 -16.00 -8.36
C THR A 74 -3.05 -15.46 -7.98
N LEU A 75 -3.04 -14.45 -7.11
CA LEU A 75 -1.84 -13.97 -6.44
C LEU A 75 -1.47 -14.94 -5.33
N VAL A 76 -0.22 -15.40 -5.32
CA VAL A 76 0.40 -16.14 -4.23
C VAL A 76 1.58 -15.33 -3.72
N VAL A 77 1.62 -15.07 -2.41
CA VAL A 77 2.70 -14.31 -1.79
C VAL A 77 3.43 -15.17 -0.77
N THR A 78 4.75 -15.28 -0.90
CA THR A 78 5.59 -15.82 0.16
C THR A 78 5.98 -14.69 1.10
N LEU A 79 5.52 -14.80 2.35
CA LEU A 79 5.67 -13.74 3.34
C LEU A 79 6.98 -13.86 4.14
N PRO A 80 7.68 -12.75 4.36
CA PRO A 80 8.65 -12.62 5.45
C PRO A 80 8.01 -12.92 6.81
N LYS A 81 8.86 -13.17 7.81
CA LYS A 81 8.39 -13.39 9.19
C LYS A 81 7.78 -12.10 9.75
N ASP A 82 6.61 -12.23 10.38
CA ASP A 82 5.83 -11.13 10.96
C ASP A 82 5.34 -10.08 9.94
N ALA A 83 5.38 -10.40 8.65
CA ALA A 83 4.85 -9.57 7.57
C ALA A 83 3.44 -10.01 7.18
N ALA A 84 2.75 -9.14 6.42
CA ALA A 84 1.41 -9.41 5.93
C ALA A 84 1.19 -8.81 4.55
N TYR A 85 0.14 -9.25 3.87
CA TYR A 85 -0.43 -8.48 2.77
C TYR A 85 -1.94 -8.38 2.87
N ALA A 86 -2.49 -7.32 2.28
CA ALA A 86 -3.92 -7.13 2.12
C ALA A 86 -4.28 -6.90 0.65
N VAL A 87 -5.48 -7.33 0.27
CA VAL A 87 -6.07 -7.08 -1.05
C VAL A 87 -7.42 -6.43 -0.84
N TYR A 88 -7.67 -5.41 -1.64
CA TYR A 88 -8.90 -4.63 -1.65
C TYR A 88 -9.52 -4.68 -3.04
N ASP A 89 -10.85 -4.69 -3.11
CA ASP A 89 -11.58 -4.55 -4.37
C ASP A 89 -11.68 -3.08 -4.83
N GLU A 90 -12.38 -2.84 -5.95
CA GLU A 90 -12.55 -1.50 -6.52
C GLU A 90 -13.25 -0.50 -5.59
N ASN A 91 -14.03 -1.00 -4.62
CA ASN A 91 -14.76 -0.18 -3.65
C ASN A 91 -13.96 0.01 -2.36
N GLY A 92 -12.72 -0.49 -2.30
CA GLY A 92 -11.88 -0.47 -1.11
C GLY A 92 -12.29 -1.48 -0.04
N VAL A 93 -13.12 -2.48 -0.37
CA VAL A 93 -13.46 -3.56 0.56
C VAL A 93 -12.28 -4.52 0.66
N CYS A 94 -11.82 -4.79 1.87
CA CYS A 94 -10.76 -5.76 2.12
C CYS A 94 -11.28 -7.17 1.85
N VAL A 95 -10.77 -7.82 0.80
CA VAL A 95 -11.16 -9.19 0.40
C VAL A 95 -10.22 -10.24 0.95
N ASN A 96 -8.97 -9.87 1.28
CA ASN A 96 -8.05 -10.70 2.03
C ASN A 96 -7.13 -9.83 2.88
N PHE A 97 -6.84 -10.28 4.10
CA PHE A 97 -5.75 -9.77 4.91
C PHE A 97 -5.11 -10.95 5.63
N THR A 98 -3.85 -11.27 5.30
CA THR A 98 -3.22 -12.54 5.67
C THR A 98 -3.13 -12.78 7.17
N THR A 99 -2.97 -11.72 7.96
CA THR A 99 -2.94 -11.81 9.43
C THR A 99 -4.27 -12.32 9.99
N VAL A 100 -5.39 -12.00 9.33
CA VAL A 100 -6.73 -12.40 9.76
C VAL A 100 -7.12 -13.74 9.13
N SER A 101 -6.88 -13.90 7.83
CA SER A 101 -7.34 -15.05 7.06
C SER A 101 -6.44 -16.28 7.22
N ASN A 102 -5.17 -16.09 7.59
CA ASN A 102 -4.12 -17.10 7.48
C ASN A 102 -4.00 -17.71 6.06
N ASN A 103 -4.44 -16.96 5.04
CA ASN A 103 -4.40 -17.38 3.64
C ASN A 103 -3.51 -16.42 2.84
N ASN A 104 -2.40 -16.94 2.31
CA ASN A 104 -1.46 -16.18 1.51
C ASN A 104 -1.77 -16.20 0.00
N THR A 105 -2.95 -16.65 -0.39
CA THR A 105 -3.44 -16.64 -1.78
C THR A 105 -4.69 -15.78 -1.94
N THR A 106 -4.85 -15.11 -3.08
CA THR A 106 -6.04 -14.28 -3.38
C THR A 106 -6.28 -14.18 -4.88
N VAL A 107 -7.52 -14.37 -5.32
CA VAL A 107 -7.93 -14.04 -6.70
C VAL A 107 -8.02 -12.52 -6.82
N LEU A 108 -7.27 -11.94 -7.74
CA LEU A 108 -7.15 -10.49 -7.86
C LEU A 108 -8.45 -9.87 -8.39
N PRO A 109 -9.12 -8.97 -7.63
CA PRO A 109 -10.31 -8.29 -8.08
C PRO A 109 -9.97 -7.23 -9.14
N ALA A 110 -10.83 -7.06 -10.13
CA ALA A 110 -10.69 -6.00 -11.13
C ALA A 110 -10.57 -4.63 -10.45
N LYS A 111 -9.60 -3.80 -10.85
CA LYS A 111 -9.32 -2.48 -10.28
C LYS A 111 -9.07 -2.48 -8.76
N GLY A 112 -8.67 -3.63 -8.22
CA GLY A 112 -8.28 -3.76 -6.83
C GLY A 112 -6.96 -3.09 -6.49
N LYS A 113 -6.60 -3.18 -5.21
CA LYS A 113 -5.31 -2.71 -4.66
C LYS A 113 -4.71 -3.78 -3.77
N ILE A 114 -3.38 -3.83 -3.75
CA ILE A 114 -2.59 -4.73 -2.91
C ILE A 114 -1.72 -3.87 -2.02
N ALA A 115 -1.60 -4.24 -0.74
CA ALA A 115 -0.68 -3.63 0.21
C ALA A 115 0.22 -4.71 0.82
N LEU A 116 1.54 -4.56 0.68
CA LEU A 116 2.56 -5.41 1.31
C LEU A 116 3.11 -4.68 2.53
N ILE A 117 3.03 -5.32 3.69
CA ILE A 117 3.29 -4.71 5.00
C ILE A 117 4.37 -5.51 5.70
N GLY A 118 5.51 -4.89 5.98
CA GLY A 118 6.66 -5.53 6.59
C GLY A 118 7.65 -4.52 7.15
N LYS A 119 8.81 -5.00 7.59
CA LYS A 119 9.91 -4.20 8.11
C LYS A 119 10.83 -3.79 6.95
N ALA A 120 11.59 -2.70 7.13
CA ALA A 120 12.59 -2.27 6.15
C ALA A 120 13.51 -3.43 5.74
N GLY A 121 13.65 -3.66 4.43
CA GLY A 121 14.46 -4.75 3.86
C GLY A 121 13.74 -6.10 3.72
N ASP A 122 12.50 -6.24 4.19
CA ASP A 122 11.70 -7.44 3.96
C ASP A 122 11.44 -7.65 2.47
N VAL A 123 11.60 -8.89 2.00
CA VAL A 123 11.44 -9.28 0.60
C VAL A 123 10.27 -10.25 0.45
N PHE A 124 9.27 -9.85 -0.32
CA PHE A 124 8.10 -10.65 -0.65
C PHE A 124 8.33 -11.31 -2.01
N ALA A 125 8.19 -12.63 -2.10
CA ALA A 125 8.13 -13.30 -3.40
C ALA A 125 6.69 -13.31 -3.89
N ILE A 126 6.49 -12.96 -5.16
CA ILE A 126 5.18 -12.78 -5.79
C ILE A 126 5.08 -13.75 -6.96
N GLU A 127 4.01 -14.54 -6.97
CA GLU A 127 3.67 -15.43 -8.07
C GLU A 127 2.24 -15.16 -8.52
N LEU A 128 2.03 -15.12 -9.83
CA LEU A 128 0.72 -14.97 -10.46
C LEU A 128 0.40 -16.23 -11.26
N GLN A 129 -0.70 -16.89 -10.91
CA GLN A 129 -1.20 -18.12 -11.54
C GLN A 129 -2.45 -17.84 -12.37
#